data_AF-A0A378W5W8-F1
#
_entry.id   AF-A0A378W5W8-F1
#
_cell.length_a   1.000
_cell.length_b   1.000
_cell.length_c   1.000
_cell.angle_alpha   90.00
_cell.angle_beta   90.00
_cell.angle_gamma   90.00
#
_symmetry.space_group_name_H-M   'P 1'
#
loop_
_entity.id
_entity.type
_entity.pdbx_description
1 polymer ?
#
loop_
_entity_poly.entity_id
_entity_poly.type
_entity_poly.pdbx_seq_one_letter_code
_entity_poly.pdbx_strand_id
1 'polypeptide(L)'
;MSGFVRFVDGDWSWNSSATHFLFDFLAEQLPEGPTRSEVVELHDNNVLMLDLRAPSNDMIVTTIVDKLPAHLEALDPDTRSALQPAVAKLLRLATSQRRHAENSDTMTRSFLEEVQAIVGPLLDGLGFTLDEVDDSPDRGGRRHIVYYRSRDCKVQIYTSSREGEVNGMIAPLDAPNDFGLRADKWQYFTRFSERPDLPPEELVRAARSEYESYDNPLDWVRDRIAANFERAHAGILKMYGNSQLP
;
A
#
# COMPACT_ATOMS: atom_id res chain seq x y z
N MET A 1 -20.13 -27.27 1.84
CA MET A 1 -18.94 -26.65 1.21
C MET A 1 -18.00 -26.22 2.33
N SER A 2 -16.70 -26.41 2.18
CA SER A 2 -15.70 -25.84 3.11
C SER A 2 -15.49 -24.36 2.77
N GLY A 3 -15.44 -23.48 3.76
CA GLY A 3 -15.08 -22.08 3.51
C GLY A 3 -13.58 -21.84 3.59
N PHE A 4 -13.20 -20.60 3.27
CA PHE A 4 -11.83 -20.15 3.42
C PHE A 4 -11.74 -18.67 3.81
N VAL A 5 -10.69 -18.33 4.55
CA VAL A 5 -10.33 -16.96 4.90
C VAL A 5 -8.87 -16.74 4.53
N ARG A 6 -8.59 -15.72 3.73
CA ARG A 6 -7.23 -15.40 3.28
C ARG A 6 -6.58 -14.37 4.19
N PHE A 7 -5.32 -14.63 4.53
CA PHE A 7 -4.41 -13.71 5.20
C PHE A 7 -3.12 -13.57 4.38
N VAL A 8 -2.27 -12.61 4.72
CA VAL A 8 -0.97 -12.43 4.05
C VAL A 8 -0.09 -13.67 4.20
N ASP A 9 -0.05 -14.27 5.40
CA ASP A 9 0.80 -15.43 5.71
C ASP A 9 0.15 -16.78 5.39
N GLY A 10 -0.99 -16.77 4.71
CA GLY A 10 -1.64 -17.96 4.16
C GLY A 10 -3.11 -18.09 4.53
N ASP A 11 -3.67 -19.22 4.12
CA ASP A 11 -5.12 -19.43 4.16
C ASP A 11 -5.55 -20.26 5.36
N TRP A 12 -6.65 -19.81 5.96
CA TRP A 12 -7.45 -20.62 6.87
C TRP A 12 -8.57 -21.29 6.08
N SER A 13 -8.60 -22.62 6.07
CA SER A 13 -9.68 -23.40 5.47
C SER A 13 -9.96 -24.58 6.37
N TRP A 14 -11.23 -24.85 6.62
CA TRP A 14 -11.68 -25.91 7.52
C TRP A 14 -13.03 -26.48 7.04
N ASN A 15 -13.58 -27.41 7.82
CA ASN A 15 -14.91 -27.95 7.54
C ASN A 15 -16.02 -26.88 7.66
N SER A 16 -17.21 -27.20 7.14
CA SER A 16 -18.35 -26.27 7.14
C SER A 16 -18.77 -25.84 8.54
N SER A 17 -18.71 -26.72 9.53
CA SER A 17 -19.10 -26.41 10.92
C SER A 17 -18.22 -25.30 11.52
N ALA A 18 -16.90 -25.42 11.46
CA ALA A 18 -16.01 -24.36 11.98
C ALA A 18 -16.11 -23.07 11.17
N THR A 19 -16.43 -23.18 9.88
CA THR A 19 -16.60 -22.02 9.01
C THR A 19 -17.87 -21.25 9.36
N HIS A 20 -19.01 -21.93 9.51
CA HIS A 20 -20.25 -21.30 9.96
C HIS A 20 -20.09 -20.69 11.35
N PHE A 21 -19.45 -21.40 12.28
CA PHE A 21 -19.12 -20.86 13.60
C PHE A 21 -18.39 -19.51 13.52
N LEU A 22 -17.40 -19.37 12.62
CA LEU A 22 -16.70 -18.11 12.43
C LEU A 22 -17.63 -17.00 11.90
N PHE A 23 -18.45 -17.30 10.89
CA PHE A 23 -19.34 -16.31 10.30
C PHE A 23 -20.46 -15.89 11.26
N ASP A 24 -21.04 -16.83 12.01
CA ASP A 24 -22.01 -16.55 13.08
C ASP A 24 -21.38 -15.65 14.15
N PHE A 25 -20.17 -15.99 14.61
CA PHE A 25 -19.40 -15.16 15.54
C PHE A 25 -19.19 -13.74 14.99
N LEU A 26 -18.77 -13.60 13.73
CA LEU A 26 -18.54 -12.28 13.14
C LEU A 26 -19.84 -11.49 12.99
N ALA A 27 -20.92 -12.13 12.55
CA ALA A 27 -22.24 -11.53 12.43
C ALA A 27 -22.80 -11.06 13.78
N GLU A 28 -22.45 -11.74 14.87
CA GLU A 28 -22.84 -11.36 16.24
C GLU A 28 -21.94 -10.24 16.81
N GLN A 29 -20.63 -10.34 16.61
CA GLN A 29 -19.64 -9.55 17.36
C GLN A 29 -19.17 -8.27 16.65
N LEU A 30 -19.41 -8.14 15.34
CA LEU A 30 -19.15 -6.92 14.59
C LEU A 30 -20.21 -5.85 14.93
N PRO A 31 -19.82 -4.56 15.01
CA PRO A 31 -20.78 -3.48 15.19
C PRO A 31 -21.72 -3.35 13.97
N GLU A 32 -22.91 -2.80 14.17
CA GLU A 32 -23.81 -2.49 13.04
C GLU A 32 -23.13 -1.54 12.05
N GLY A 33 -23.19 -1.90 10.76
CA GLY A 33 -22.55 -1.14 9.70
C GLY A 33 -22.26 -1.97 8.45
N PRO A 34 -21.65 -1.36 7.41
CA PRO A 34 -21.42 -2.01 6.12
C PRO A 34 -20.65 -3.32 6.22
N THR A 35 -19.61 -3.38 7.05
CA THR A 35 -18.79 -4.58 7.26
C THR A 35 -19.59 -5.74 7.84
N ARG A 36 -20.48 -5.48 8.81
CA ARG A 36 -21.35 -6.51 9.38
C ARG A 36 -22.39 -6.97 8.35
N SER A 37 -23.00 -6.03 7.63
CA SER A 37 -23.97 -6.35 6.58
C SER A 37 -23.37 -7.24 5.50
N GLU A 38 -22.14 -6.96 5.06
CA GLU A 38 -21.42 -7.80 4.09
C GLU A 38 -21.18 -9.21 4.63
N VAL A 39 -20.70 -9.35 5.88
CA VAL A 39 -20.49 -10.67 6.49
C VAL A 39 -21.80 -11.45 6.61
N VAL A 40 -22.89 -10.79 7.00
CA VAL A 40 -24.23 -11.41 7.08
C VAL A 40 -24.72 -11.83 5.70
N GLU A 41 -24.59 -10.97 4.68
CA GLU A 41 -24.98 -11.29 3.31
C GLU A 41 -24.19 -12.48 2.76
N LEU A 42 -22.88 -12.51 2.98
CA LEU A 42 -22.02 -13.64 2.60
C LEU A 42 -22.46 -14.94 3.30
N HIS A 43 -22.79 -14.85 4.60
CA HIS A 43 -23.26 -15.99 5.38
C HIS A 43 -24.60 -16.52 4.87
N ASP A 44 -25.59 -15.64 4.69
CA ASP A 44 -26.96 -15.98 4.27
C ASP A 44 -26.98 -16.59 2.86
N ASN A 45 -26.08 -16.15 1.98
CA ASN A 45 -25.91 -16.70 0.64
C ASN A 45 -24.98 -17.93 0.60
N ASN A 46 -24.53 -18.45 1.75
CA ASN A 46 -23.61 -19.59 1.87
C ASN A 46 -22.27 -19.37 1.13
N VAL A 47 -21.85 -18.11 1.00
CA VAL A 47 -20.56 -17.70 0.44
C VAL A 47 -19.58 -17.52 1.60
N LEU A 48 -19.05 -18.64 2.08
CA LEU A 48 -18.20 -18.65 3.28
C LEU A 48 -16.73 -18.32 2.96
N MET A 49 -16.51 -17.15 2.35
CA MET A 49 -15.22 -16.70 1.85
C MET A 49 -14.93 -15.26 2.29
N LEU A 50 -13.77 -15.03 2.90
CA LEU A 50 -13.29 -13.69 3.27
C LEU A 50 -11.84 -13.49 2.82
N ASP A 51 -11.50 -12.28 2.38
CA ASP A 51 -10.13 -11.87 2.10
C ASP A 51 -9.71 -10.75 3.06
N LEU A 52 -8.98 -11.11 4.12
CA LEU A 52 -8.63 -10.19 5.20
C LEU A 52 -7.25 -9.55 4.99
N ARG A 53 -6.69 -9.63 3.79
CA ARG A 53 -5.37 -9.06 3.47
C ARG A 53 -5.39 -7.53 3.38
N ALA A 54 -6.54 -6.96 3.01
CA ALA A 54 -6.70 -5.53 2.84
C ALA A 54 -6.81 -4.80 4.20
N PRO A 55 -6.20 -3.61 4.36
CA PRO A 55 -6.31 -2.82 5.59
C PRO A 55 -7.75 -2.45 5.98
N SER A 56 -8.65 -2.32 5.00
CA SER A 56 -10.08 -2.04 5.23
C SER A 56 -10.78 -3.12 6.07
N ASN A 57 -10.18 -4.30 6.20
CA ASN A 57 -10.71 -5.42 6.97
C ASN A 57 -10.14 -5.51 8.40
N ASP A 58 -9.40 -4.49 8.86
CA ASP A 58 -8.80 -4.47 10.19
C ASP A 58 -9.84 -4.69 11.31
N MET A 59 -11.04 -4.13 11.18
CA MET A 59 -12.11 -4.33 12.16
C MET A 59 -12.50 -5.81 12.33
N ILE A 60 -12.50 -6.59 11.24
CA ILE A 60 -12.76 -8.03 11.28
C ILE A 60 -11.59 -8.75 11.95
N VAL A 61 -10.35 -8.42 11.55
CA VAL A 61 -9.13 -9.03 12.11
C VAL A 61 -9.04 -8.78 13.62
N THR A 62 -9.26 -7.53 14.05
CA THR A 62 -9.26 -7.11 15.46
C THR A 62 -10.37 -7.82 16.24
N THR A 63 -11.58 -7.93 15.68
CA THR A 63 -12.68 -8.68 16.29
C THR A 63 -12.32 -10.16 16.51
N ILE A 64 -11.70 -10.81 15.52
CA ILE A 64 -11.23 -12.19 15.64
C ILE A 64 -10.19 -12.31 16.75
N VAL A 65 -9.17 -11.47 16.76
CA VAL A 65 -8.07 -11.60 17.73
C VAL A 65 -8.53 -11.33 19.16
N ASP A 66 -9.38 -10.31 19.35
CA ASP A 66 -9.70 -9.82 20.69
C ASP A 66 -10.90 -10.52 21.32
N LYS A 67 -11.89 -10.93 20.51
CA LYS A 67 -13.15 -11.49 21.04
C LYS A 67 -13.32 -12.99 20.85
N LEU A 68 -12.72 -13.58 19.81
CA LEU A 68 -12.89 -15.01 19.52
C LEU A 68 -12.38 -15.93 20.64
N PRO A 69 -11.26 -15.64 21.34
CA PRO A 69 -10.80 -16.49 22.44
C PRO A 69 -11.83 -16.58 23.57
N ALA A 70 -12.40 -15.45 23.98
CA ALA A 70 -13.41 -15.41 25.03
C ALA A 70 -14.72 -16.08 24.59
N HIS A 71 -15.10 -15.91 23.33
CA HIS A 71 -16.29 -16.56 22.76
C HIS A 71 -16.14 -18.08 22.70
N LEU A 72 -14.95 -18.59 22.34
CA LEU A 72 -14.65 -20.02 22.34
C LEU A 72 -14.72 -20.63 23.75
N GLU A 73 -14.23 -19.92 24.76
CA GLU A 73 -14.30 -20.36 26.17
C GLU A 73 -15.72 -20.39 26.74
N ALA A 74 -16.67 -19.67 26.13
CA ALA A 74 -18.07 -19.68 26.53
C ALA A 74 -18.84 -20.91 26.02
N LEU A 75 -18.30 -21.64 25.04
CA LEU A 75 -18.92 -22.86 24.49
C LEU A 75 -18.82 -24.03 25.46
N ASP A 76 -19.67 -25.04 25.25
CA ASP A 76 -19.54 -26.31 25.96
C ASP A 76 -18.19 -27.01 25.68
N PRO A 77 -17.70 -27.86 26.59
CA PRO A 77 -16.36 -28.45 26.47
C PRO A 77 -16.14 -29.27 25.19
N ASP A 78 -17.16 -29.98 24.71
CA ASP A 78 -17.04 -30.86 23.55
C ASP A 78 -16.93 -30.03 22.26
N THR A 79 -17.80 -29.03 22.10
CA THR A 79 -17.74 -28.09 20.98
C THR A 79 -16.43 -27.29 20.99
N ARG A 80 -16.00 -26.81 22.17
CA ARG A 80 -14.72 -26.12 22.34
C ARG A 80 -13.55 -26.97 21.88
N SER A 81 -13.47 -28.21 22.36
CA SER A 81 -12.42 -29.16 21.99
C SER A 81 -12.40 -29.44 20.49
N ALA A 82 -13.58 -29.57 19.86
CA ALA A 82 -13.70 -29.80 18.42
C ALA A 82 -13.23 -28.61 17.57
N LEU A 83 -13.50 -27.37 18.02
CA LEU A 83 -13.15 -26.14 17.30
C LEU A 83 -11.72 -25.64 17.60
N GLN A 84 -11.13 -26.06 18.72
CA GLN A 84 -9.83 -25.58 19.20
C GLN A 84 -8.72 -25.57 18.13
N PRO A 85 -8.51 -26.63 17.33
CA PRO A 85 -7.43 -26.63 16.34
C PRO A 85 -7.68 -25.61 15.22
N ALA A 86 -8.95 -25.46 14.81
CA ALA A 86 -9.35 -24.51 13.78
C ALA A 86 -9.16 -23.08 14.26
N VAL A 87 -9.65 -22.75 15.46
CA VAL A 87 -9.52 -21.42 16.06
C VAL A 87 -8.06 -21.07 16.35
N ALA A 88 -7.25 -22.01 16.84
CA ALA A 88 -5.83 -21.76 17.09
C ALA A 88 -5.08 -21.36 15.80
N LYS A 89 -5.34 -22.03 14.68
CA LYS A 89 -4.77 -21.64 13.37
C LYS A 89 -5.27 -20.26 12.94
N LEU A 90 -6.56 -19.99 13.09
CA LEU A 90 -7.17 -18.71 12.72
C LEU A 90 -6.56 -17.55 13.51
N LEU A 91 -6.47 -17.67 14.83
CA LEU A 91 -5.88 -16.67 15.72
C LEU A 91 -4.42 -16.40 15.38
N ARG A 92 -3.65 -17.45 15.05
CA ARG A 92 -2.25 -17.29 14.61
C ARG A 92 -2.16 -16.43 13.35
N LEU A 93 -3.00 -16.70 12.34
CA LEU A 93 -3.02 -15.97 11.08
C LEU A 93 -3.53 -14.54 11.26
N ALA A 94 -4.62 -14.35 12.01
CA ALA A 94 -5.20 -13.04 12.30
C ALA A 94 -4.24 -12.15 13.12
N THR A 95 -3.53 -12.72 14.11
CA THR A 95 -2.51 -11.98 14.87
C THR A 95 -1.35 -11.55 13.98
N SER A 96 -0.92 -12.41 13.05
CA SER A 96 0.13 -12.05 12.10
C SER A 96 -0.34 -10.96 11.13
N GLN A 97 -1.58 -11.04 10.64
CA GLN A 97 -2.19 -10.00 9.80
C GLN A 97 -2.26 -8.65 10.52
N ARG A 98 -2.64 -8.62 11.80
CA ARG A 98 -2.64 -7.38 12.59
C ARG A 98 -1.25 -6.77 12.72
N ARG A 99 -0.23 -7.59 13.00
CA ARG A 99 1.18 -7.14 13.01
C ARG A 99 1.63 -6.61 11.65
N HIS A 100 1.14 -7.18 10.55
CA HIS A 100 1.42 -6.67 9.22
C HIS A 100 0.84 -5.28 9.00
N ALA A 101 -0.40 -5.05 9.44
CA ALA A 101 -1.04 -3.73 9.39
C ALA A 101 -0.30 -2.70 10.26
N GLU A 102 -0.02 -3.02 11.53
CA GLU A 102 0.71 -2.13 12.45
C GLU A 102 2.11 -1.75 11.94
N ASN A 103 2.84 -2.72 11.38
CA ASN A 103 4.15 -2.46 10.78
C ASN A 103 4.03 -1.65 9.48
N SER A 104 2.97 -1.85 8.69
CA SER A 104 2.72 -1.05 7.49
C SER A 104 2.49 0.41 7.88
N ASP A 105 1.57 0.67 8.82
CA ASP A 105 1.24 2.01 9.29
C ASP A 105 2.47 2.74 9.87
N THR A 106 3.28 2.02 10.65
CA THR A 106 4.49 2.59 11.25
C THR A 106 5.53 2.95 10.18
N MET A 107 5.73 2.09 9.18
CA MET A 107 6.65 2.38 8.08
C MET A 107 6.12 3.47 7.14
N THR A 108 4.81 3.50 6.86
CA THR A 108 4.18 4.59 6.08
C THR A 108 4.39 5.93 6.77
N ARG A 109 4.16 5.99 8.08
CA ARG A 109 4.38 7.22 8.86
C ARG A 109 5.85 7.63 8.85
N SER A 110 6.77 6.69 9.07
CA SER A 110 8.23 6.95 8.99
C SER A 110 8.62 7.50 7.62
N PHE A 111 8.15 6.89 6.53
CA PHE A 111 8.48 7.32 5.18
C PHE A 111 7.89 8.70 4.86
N LEU A 112 6.63 8.95 5.22
CA LEU A 112 6.01 10.26 5.04
C LEU A 112 6.76 11.36 5.80
N GLU A 113 7.11 11.10 7.07
CA GLU A 113 7.84 12.04 7.92
C GLU A 113 9.23 12.35 7.34
N GLU A 114 9.96 11.34 6.87
CA GLU A 114 11.26 11.52 6.21
C GLU A 114 11.14 12.29 4.89
N VAL A 115 10.15 11.97 4.05
CA VAL A 115 9.89 12.69 2.79
C VAL A 115 9.55 14.15 3.09
N GLN A 116 8.69 14.42 4.06
CA GLN A 116 8.33 15.79 4.45
C GLN A 116 9.51 16.56 5.05
N ALA A 117 10.41 15.89 5.79
CA ALA A 117 11.58 16.54 6.36
C ALA A 117 12.67 16.86 5.32
N ILE A 118 12.89 15.95 4.37
CA ILE A 118 14.04 16.04 3.44
C ILE A 118 13.64 16.68 2.10
N VAL A 119 12.56 16.19 1.50
CA VAL A 119 12.12 16.60 0.15
C VAL A 119 11.05 17.69 0.23
N GLY A 120 10.23 17.67 1.29
CA GLY A 120 9.12 18.60 1.52
C GLY A 120 9.49 20.09 1.36
N PRO A 121 10.57 20.60 1.97
CA PRO A 121 10.93 22.02 1.85
C PRO A 121 11.24 22.46 0.42
N LEU A 122 11.85 21.57 -0.37
CA LEU A 122 12.10 21.83 -1.79
C LEU A 122 10.77 21.91 -2.56
N LEU A 123 9.88 20.95 -2.35
CA LEU A 123 8.59 20.89 -3.04
C LEU A 123 7.69 22.08 -2.66
N ASP A 124 7.66 22.47 -1.39
CA ASP A 124 6.94 23.67 -0.92
C ASP A 124 7.48 24.94 -1.60
N GLY A 125 8.81 25.08 -1.69
CA GLY A 125 9.45 26.19 -2.42
C GLY A 125 9.11 26.21 -3.93
N LEU A 126 8.77 25.06 -4.51
CA LEU A 126 8.31 24.92 -5.89
C LEU A 126 6.78 25.06 -6.04
N GLY A 127 6.05 25.33 -4.95
CA GLY A 127 4.60 25.53 -4.95
C GLY A 127 3.78 24.24 -4.95
N PHE A 128 4.35 23.13 -4.48
CA PHE A 128 3.63 21.88 -4.27
C PHE A 128 3.09 21.77 -2.86
N THR A 129 1.93 21.12 -2.72
CA THR A 129 1.36 20.70 -1.44
C THR A 129 1.16 19.19 -1.43
N LEU A 130 1.16 18.58 -0.24
CA LEU A 130 0.80 17.17 -0.08
C LEU A 130 -0.62 16.93 -0.64
N ASP A 131 -0.76 15.88 -1.45
CA ASP A 131 -2.00 15.51 -2.11
C ASP A 131 -2.60 14.23 -1.52
N GLU A 132 -1.81 13.16 -1.48
CA GLU A 132 -2.26 11.83 -1.08
C GLU A 132 -1.07 10.95 -0.63
N VAL A 133 -1.36 9.90 0.14
CA VAL A 133 -0.41 8.85 0.49
C VAL A 133 -1.03 7.50 0.11
N ASP A 134 -0.30 6.69 -0.68
CA ASP A 134 -0.67 5.31 -1.03
C ASP A 134 0.33 4.34 -0.41
N ASP A 135 -0.17 3.47 0.47
CA ASP A 135 0.57 2.37 1.10
C ASP A 135 -0.05 1.00 0.80
N SER A 136 -0.90 0.93 -0.22
CA SER A 136 -1.53 -0.31 -0.63
C SER A 136 -0.47 -1.34 -1.05
N PRO A 137 -0.49 -2.55 -0.45
CA PRO A 137 0.44 -3.60 -0.82
C PRO A 137 0.18 -4.04 -2.26
N ASP A 138 1.25 -4.31 -2.99
CA ASP A 138 1.18 -4.81 -4.36
C ASP A 138 1.57 -6.30 -4.40
N ARG A 139 1.18 -7.02 -5.46
CA ARG A 139 1.43 -8.47 -5.64
C ARG A 139 2.92 -8.86 -5.57
N GLY A 140 3.84 -7.91 -5.56
CA GLY A 140 5.29 -8.14 -5.55
C GLY A 140 6.06 -7.47 -4.41
N GLY A 141 5.40 -6.88 -3.41
CA GLY A 141 6.10 -6.29 -2.26
C GLY A 141 5.41 -5.08 -1.63
N ARG A 142 6.07 -4.51 -0.61
CA ARG A 142 5.63 -3.26 0.03
C ARG A 142 6.10 -2.07 -0.79
N ARG A 143 5.23 -1.07 -0.88
CA ARG A 143 5.50 0.22 -1.49
C ARG A 143 4.86 1.30 -0.63
N HIS A 144 5.50 2.45 -0.55
CA HIS A 144 4.92 3.65 0.05
C HIS A 144 5.11 4.78 -0.95
N ILE A 145 4.05 5.51 -1.25
CA ILE A 145 4.05 6.59 -2.24
C ILE A 145 3.43 7.82 -1.60
N VAL A 146 4.13 8.95 -1.72
CA VAL A 146 3.68 10.26 -1.29
C VAL A 146 3.47 11.12 -2.53
N TYR A 147 2.24 11.53 -2.76
CA TYR A 147 1.85 12.38 -3.87
C TYR A 147 1.82 13.84 -3.46
N TYR A 148 2.37 14.69 -4.31
CA TYR A 148 2.37 16.13 -4.20
C TYR A 148 1.72 16.72 -5.45
N ARG A 149 1.00 17.83 -5.27
CA ARG A 149 0.29 18.53 -6.34
C ARG A 149 0.67 20.00 -6.34
N SER A 150 0.93 20.55 -7.51
CA SER A 150 1.04 21.99 -7.74
C SER A 150 -0.11 22.47 -8.62
N ARG A 151 -0.04 23.72 -9.11
CA ARG A 151 -1.06 24.32 -9.98
C ARG A 151 -1.21 23.62 -11.34
N ASP A 152 -0.18 22.94 -11.84
CA ASP A 152 -0.10 22.49 -13.24
C ASP A 152 0.55 21.11 -13.43
N CYS A 153 1.05 20.49 -12.35
CA CYS A 153 1.61 19.15 -12.39
C CYS A 153 1.52 18.44 -11.03
N LYS A 154 1.90 17.16 -11.02
CA LYS A 154 2.02 16.33 -9.82
C LYS A 154 3.42 15.73 -9.72
N VAL A 155 3.84 15.45 -8.50
CA VAL A 155 5.06 14.72 -8.18
C VAL A 155 4.71 13.55 -7.27
N GLN A 156 5.32 12.40 -7.48
CA GLN A 156 5.28 11.29 -6.54
C GLN A 156 6.69 11.00 -6.05
N ILE A 157 6.80 10.73 -4.76
CA ILE A 157 8.01 10.19 -4.12
C ILE A 157 7.65 8.81 -3.60
N TYR A 158 8.45 7.80 -3.89
CA TYR A 158 8.11 6.43 -3.48
C TYR A 158 9.31 5.62 -3.03
N THR A 159 9.03 4.60 -2.25
CA THR A 159 9.90 3.46 -2.02
C THR A 159 9.21 2.19 -2.50
N SER A 160 9.96 1.28 -3.13
CA SER A 160 9.44 0.00 -3.61
C SER A 160 10.42 -1.12 -3.30
N SER A 161 10.00 -2.10 -2.48
CA SER A 161 10.85 -3.25 -2.16
C SER A 161 11.13 -4.14 -3.38
N ARG A 162 10.20 -4.16 -4.34
CA ARG A 162 10.33 -4.96 -5.57
C ARG A 162 11.41 -4.41 -6.50
N GLU A 163 11.46 -3.09 -6.59
CA GLU A 163 12.37 -2.37 -7.48
C GLU A 163 13.67 -2.01 -6.77
N GLY A 164 13.70 -2.14 -5.44
CA GLY A 164 14.86 -1.89 -4.61
C GLY A 164 15.28 -0.43 -4.54
N GLU A 165 14.38 0.51 -4.86
CA GLU A 165 14.73 1.92 -4.96
C GLU A 165 13.74 2.86 -4.26
N VAL A 166 14.29 3.98 -3.79
CA VAL A 166 13.57 5.20 -3.45
C VAL A 166 13.74 6.17 -4.62
N ASN A 167 12.66 6.68 -5.18
CA ASN A 167 12.73 7.52 -6.38
C ASN A 167 11.60 8.55 -6.47
N GLY A 168 11.70 9.45 -7.45
CA GLY A 168 10.73 10.50 -7.73
C GLY A 168 10.31 10.57 -9.20
N MET A 169 9.02 10.83 -9.45
CA MET A 169 8.46 11.01 -10.79
C MET A 169 7.54 12.22 -10.86
N ILE A 170 7.37 12.78 -12.06
CA ILE A 170 6.51 13.93 -12.37
C ILE A 170 5.44 13.53 -13.38
N ALA A 171 4.25 14.11 -13.27
CA ALA A 171 3.11 13.86 -14.15
C ALA A 171 2.30 15.15 -14.40
N PRO A 172 1.49 15.20 -15.47
CA PRO A 172 0.51 16.28 -15.65
C PRO A 172 -0.54 16.25 -14.53
N LEU A 173 -1.18 17.41 -14.28
CA LEU A 173 -2.14 17.58 -13.19
C LEU A 173 -3.31 16.59 -13.24
N ASP A 174 -3.73 16.19 -14.44
CA ASP A 174 -4.87 15.28 -14.67
C ASP A 174 -4.50 13.79 -14.54
N ALA A 175 -3.24 13.47 -14.24
CA ALA A 175 -2.84 12.09 -14.01
C ALA A 175 -3.46 11.54 -12.71
N PRO A 176 -4.00 10.30 -12.73
CA PRO A 176 -4.43 9.62 -11.52
C PRO A 176 -3.23 9.38 -10.59
N ASN A 177 -3.51 9.32 -9.28
CA ASN A 177 -2.54 8.95 -8.25
C ASN A 177 -2.31 7.43 -8.27
N ASP A 178 -1.77 6.96 -9.40
CA ASP A 178 -1.35 5.58 -9.60
C ASP A 178 0.16 5.46 -9.41
N PHE A 179 0.65 4.23 -9.24
CA PHE A 179 2.09 4.01 -9.13
C PHE A 179 2.77 4.20 -10.49
N GLY A 180 3.61 5.24 -10.59
CA GLY A 180 4.22 5.69 -11.83
C GLY A 180 4.96 4.65 -12.68
N LEU A 181 5.54 3.60 -12.08
CA LEU A 181 6.16 2.51 -12.85
C LEU A 181 5.17 1.68 -13.69
N ARG A 182 3.88 1.84 -13.42
CA ARG A 182 2.79 1.11 -14.08
C ARG A 182 1.77 2.04 -14.74
N ALA A 183 2.01 3.34 -14.68
CA ALA A 183 1.06 4.35 -15.11
C ALA A 183 1.65 5.19 -16.24
N ASP A 184 0.86 5.43 -17.28
CA ASP A 184 1.35 5.92 -18.57
C ASP A 184 1.87 7.37 -18.55
N LYS A 185 1.33 8.20 -17.64
CA LYS A 185 1.60 9.65 -17.61
C LYS A 185 2.73 10.05 -16.67
N TRP A 186 3.18 9.15 -15.80
CA TRP A 186 4.25 9.42 -14.85
C TRP A 186 5.61 9.23 -15.50
N GLN A 187 6.49 10.22 -15.36
CA GLN A 187 7.80 10.24 -15.99
C GLN A 187 8.89 10.51 -14.96
N TYR A 188 10.04 9.86 -15.11
CA TYR A 188 11.23 10.22 -14.35
C TYR A 188 11.68 11.65 -14.68
N PHE A 189 12.14 12.38 -13.67
CA PHE A 189 12.68 13.74 -13.84
C PHE A 189 13.79 13.83 -14.90
N THR A 190 14.60 12.79 -15.05
CA THR A 190 15.70 12.74 -16.02
C THR A 190 15.28 12.41 -17.45
N ARG A 191 13.99 12.10 -17.71
CA ARG A 191 13.50 11.81 -19.06
C ARG A 191 13.74 12.96 -20.03
N PHE A 192 13.72 14.19 -19.51
CA PHE A 192 13.82 15.43 -20.28
C PHE A 192 15.22 16.05 -20.23
N SER A 193 16.18 15.35 -19.65
CA SER A 193 17.59 15.75 -19.61
C SER A 193 18.33 15.15 -20.78
N GLU A 194 19.35 15.86 -21.27
CA GLU A 194 20.24 15.32 -22.30
C GLU A 194 20.87 14.04 -21.77
N ARG A 195 20.72 12.95 -22.54
CA ARG A 195 21.39 11.70 -22.20
C ARG A 195 22.88 11.87 -22.46
N PRO A 196 23.75 11.51 -21.49
CA PRO A 196 25.17 11.43 -21.75
C PRO A 196 25.41 10.49 -22.94
N ASP A 197 26.33 10.87 -23.82
CA ASP A 197 26.76 10.04 -24.96
C ASP A 197 27.70 8.93 -24.45
N LEU A 198 27.12 8.00 -23.70
CA LEU A 198 27.81 6.87 -23.09
C LEU A 198 27.09 5.56 -23.47
N PRO A 199 27.84 4.43 -23.55
CA PRO A 199 27.24 3.12 -23.68
C PRO A 199 26.23 2.83 -22.56
N PRO A 200 25.14 2.08 -22.82
CA PRO A 200 24.12 1.79 -21.81
C PRO A 200 24.65 1.19 -20.51
N GLU A 201 25.66 0.33 -20.57
CA GLU A 201 26.28 -0.28 -19.39
C GLU A 201 27.02 0.75 -18.51
N GLU A 202 27.66 1.74 -19.13
CA GLU A 202 28.34 2.82 -18.42
C GLU A 202 27.34 3.80 -17.80
N LEU A 203 26.21 4.05 -18.49
CA LEU A 203 25.10 4.83 -17.93
C LEU A 203 24.52 4.19 -16.67
N VAL A 204 24.27 2.88 -16.70
CA VAL A 204 23.76 2.14 -15.52
C VAL A 204 24.77 2.19 -14.38
N ARG A 205 26.07 2.01 -14.67
CA ARG A 205 27.13 2.07 -13.65
C ARG A 205 27.25 3.45 -13.02
N ALA A 206 27.20 4.51 -13.83
CA ALA A 206 27.25 5.88 -13.35
C ALA A 206 26.04 6.23 -12.47
N ALA A 207 24.82 5.89 -12.92
CA ALA A 207 23.60 6.12 -12.15
C ALA A 207 23.58 5.37 -10.81
N ARG A 208 24.08 4.13 -10.81
CA ARG A 208 24.20 3.34 -9.58
C ARG A 208 25.25 3.92 -8.64
N SER A 209 26.42 4.30 -9.15
CA SER A 209 27.49 4.91 -8.35
C SER A 209 27.07 6.25 -7.75
N GLU A 210 26.27 7.03 -8.47
CA GLU A 210 25.70 8.27 -7.96
C GLU A 210 24.71 7.97 -6.82
N TYR A 211 23.77 7.05 -7.02
CA TYR A 211 22.80 6.64 -6.00
C TYR A 211 23.49 6.11 -4.73
N GLU A 212 24.48 5.22 -4.89
CA GLU A 212 25.24 4.63 -3.79
C GLU A 212 26.19 5.63 -3.10
N SER A 213 26.41 6.83 -3.66
CA SER A 213 27.22 7.87 -3.02
C SER A 213 26.49 8.66 -1.93
N TYR A 214 25.17 8.52 -1.85
CA TYR A 214 24.34 9.18 -0.83
C TYR A 214 24.09 8.22 0.34
N ASP A 215 24.30 8.71 1.56
CA ASP A 215 23.98 7.97 2.78
C ASP A 215 22.45 7.76 2.94
N ASN A 216 21.66 8.72 2.43
CA ASN A 216 20.21 8.65 2.42
C ASN A 216 19.66 8.78 0.98
N PRO A 217 18.94 7.77 0.48
CA PRO A 217 18.30 7.83 -0.84
C PRO A 217 17.35 9.03 -1.04
N LEU A 218 16.73 9.56 0.00
CA LEU A 218 15.85 10.73 -0.11
C LEU A 218 16.62 12.03 -0.37
N ASP A 219 17.86 12.16 0.11
CA ASP A 219 18.72 13.29 -0.25
C ASP A 219 19.06 13.25 -1.74
N TRP A 220 19.33 12.05 -2.28
CA TRP A 220 19.53 11.85 -3.71
C TRP A 220 18.28 12.22 -4.52
N VAL A 221 17.08 11.79 -4.08
CA VAL A 221 15.83 12.16 -4.73
C VAL A 221 15.62 13.68 -4.72
N ARG A 222 15.83 14.34 -3.58
CA ARG A 222 15.73 15.81 -3.44
C ARG A 222 16.63 16.50 -4.46
N ASP A 223 17.90 16.14 -4.50
CA ASP A 223 18.89 16.81 -5.36
C ASP A 223 18.61 16.54 -6.85
N ARG A 224 18.13 15.33 -7.17
CA ARG A 224 17.69 14.98 -8.52
C ARG A 224 16.46 15.79 -8.97
N ILE A 225 15.50 16.03 -8.08
CA ILE A 225 14.37 16.92 -8.36
C ILE A 225 14.89 18.34 -8.60
N ALA A 226 15.69 18.89 -7.68
CA ALA A 226 16.22 20.25 -7.79
C ALA A 226 16.98 20.48 -9.10
N ALA A 227 17.80 19.51 -9.52
CA ALA A 227 18.61 19.63 -10.73
C ALA A 227 17.81 19.51 -12.04
N ASN A 228 16.63 18.88 -12.02
CA ASN A 228 15.92 18.50 -13.24
C ASN A 228 14.48 19.07 -13.34
N PHE A 229 13.95 19.66 -12.27
CA PHE A 229 12.55 20.07 -12.17
C PHE A 229 12.11 20.94 -13.34
N GLU A 230 12.79 22.05 -13.61
CA GLU A 230 12.42 23.00 -14.66
C GLU A 230 12.29 22.34 -16.05
N ARG A 231 13.25 21.48 -16.40
CA ARG A 231 13.23 20.76 -17.68
C ARG A 231 12.12 19.73 -17.72
N ALA A 232 11.93 19.00 -16.63
CA ALA A 232 10.93 17.97 -16.53
C ALA A 232 9.50 18.56 -16.57
N HIS A 233 9.30 19.67 -15.86
CA HIS A 233 8.07 20.45 -15.85
C HIS A 233 7.71 20.96 -17.24
N ALA A 234 8.64 21.66 -17.91
CA ALA A 234 8.44 22.12 -19.28
C ALA A 234 8.16 20.95 -20.25
N GLY A 235 8.83 19.81 -20.05
CA GLY A 235 8.62 18.59 -20.81
C GLY A 235 7.22 18.00 -20.65
N ILE A 236 6.72 17.92 -19.42
CA ILE A 236 5.36 17.45 -19.09
C ILE A 236 4.31 18.40 -19.67
N LEU A 237 4.47 19.71 -19.50
CA LEU A 237 3.53 20.69 -20.06
C LEU A 237 3.51 20.68 -21.59
N LYS A 238 4.67 20.49 -22.23
CA LYS A 238 4.72 20.34 -23.69
C LYS A 238 4.06 19.04 -24.16
N MET A 239 4.26 17.95 -23.43
CA MET A 239 3.77 16.62 -23.81
C MET A 239 2.25 16.47 -23.57
N TYR A 240 1.71 17.10 -22.52
CA TYR A 240 0.34 16.87 -22.06
C TYR A 240 -0.51 18.15 -21.87
N GLY A 241 0.09 19.34 -21.89
CA GLY A 241 -0.61 20.62 -21.64
C GLY A 241 -1.51 21.12 -22.78
N ASN A 242 -1.44 20.51 -23.98
CA ASN A 242 -2.30 20.86 -25.11
C ASN A 242 -3.63 20.09 -25.17
N SER A 243 -3.97 19.29 -24.15
CA SER A 243 -5.26 18.60 -24.09
C SER A 243 -6.43 19.47 -23.59
N GLN A 244 -6.21 20.78 -23.43
CA GLN A 244 -7.26 21.77 -23.21
C GLN A 244 -7.27 22.81 -24.34
N LEU A 245 -7.85 22.47 -25.48
CA LEU A 245 -8.52 23.45 -26.34
C LEU A 245 -9.88 22.85 -26.74
N PRO A 246 -10.95 23.67 -26.72
CA PRO A 246 -12.35 23.23 -26.84
C PRO A 246 -12.69 22.62 -28.21
#